data_AF-X1LFQ2-F1
#
_entry.id   AF-X1LFQ2-F1
#
_cell.length_a   1.000
_cell.length_b   1.000
_cell.length_c   1.000
_cell.angle_alpha   90.00
_cell.angle_beta   90.00
_cell.angle_gamma   90.00
#
_symmetry.space_group_name_H-M   'P 1'
#
loop_
_entity.id
_entity.type
_entity.pdbx_description
1 polymer ?
#
loop_
_entity_poly.entity_id
_entity_poly.type
_entity_poly.pdbx_seq_one_letter_code
_entity_poly.pdbx_strand_id
1 'polypeptide(L)' 'MSLNIFLQNLSNGISLGCLFALIAIGYTMVYGVLRLINFAHGDIFMMAAFFVYYSMVIFSLPWGSIIFLFKIFNEFRC' A
#
# COMPACT_ATOMS: atom_id res chain seq x y z
N MET A 1 27.88 21.41 12.10
CA MET A 1 26.93 21.21 10.99
C MET A 1 26.84 22.53 10.22
N SER A 2 27.50 22.64 9.07
CA SER A 2 27.63 23.92 8.35
C SER A 2 26.33 24.33 7.66
N LEU A 3 26.09 25.65 7.56
CA LEU A 3 24.91 26.26 6.90
C LEU A 3 24.65 25.72 5.48
N ASN A 4 25.71 25.44 4.72
CA ASN A 4 25.60 24.86 3.38
C ASN A 4 24.89 23.49 3.37
N ILE A 5 25.18 22.63 4.34
CA ILE A 5 24.60 21.28 4.45
C ILE A 5 23.13 21.38 4.85
N PHE A 6 22.80 22.34 5.73
CA PHE A 6 21.41 22.61 6.10
C PHE A 6 20.57 23.07 4.90
N LEU A 7 21.08 24.02 4.11
CA LEU A 7 20.40 24.51 2.90
C LEU A 7 20.23 23.42 1.83
N GLN A 8 21.25 22.55 1.66
CA GLN A 8 21.18 21.43 0.73
C GLN A 8 20.11 20.41 1.15
N ASN A 9 20.04 20.07 2.44
CA ASN A 9 19.02 19.15 2.97
C ASN A 9 17.60 19.74 2.86
N LEU A 10 17.46 21.05 3.05
CA LEU A 10 16.18 21.75 2.86
C LEU A 10 15.71 21.65 1.40
N SER A 11 16.59 21.93 0.44
CA SER A 11 16.29 21.82 -0.99
C SER A 11 15.94 20.39 -1.41
N ASN A 12 16.70 19.41 -0.92
CA ASN A 12 16.42 17.98 -1.17
C ASN A 12 15.06 17.57 -0.59
N GLY A 13 14.74 18.02 0.63
CA GLY A 13 13.46 17.74 1.28
C GLY A 13 12.27 18.34 0.52
N ILE A 14 12.39 19.58 0.05
CA ILE A 14 11.34 20.24 -0.75
C ILE A 14 11.16 19.52 -2.09
N SER A 15 12.26 19.15 -2.76
CA SER A 15 12.20 18.46 -4.06
C SER A 15 11.48 17.11 -3.96
N LEU A 16 11.81 16.31 -2.95
CA LEU A 16 11.13 15.04 -2.66
C LEU A 16 9.67 15.26 -2.23
N GLY A 17 9.41 16.27 -1.40
CA GLY A 17 8.07 16.65 -0.96
C GLY A 17 7.15 17.04 -2.10
N CYS A 18 7.63 17.84 -3.05
CA CYS A 18 6.88 18.23 -4.24
C CYS A 18 6.57 17.01 -5.14
N LEU A 19 7.51 16.09 -5.29
CA LEU A 19 7.30 14.85 -6.05
C LEU A 19 6.18 14.00 -5.41
N PHE A 20 6.20 13.81 -4.09
CA PHE A 20 5.13 13.08 -3.40
C PHE A 20 3.80 13.83 -3.42
N ALA A 21 3.80 15.17 -3.32
CA ALA A 21 2.59 15.98 -3.43
C ALA A 21 1.94 15.84 -4.82
N LEU A 22 2.73 15.85 -5.89
CA LEU A 22 2.22 15.67 -7.26
C LEU A 22 1.62 14.27 -7.46
N ILE A 23 2.30 13.24 -6.94
CA ILE A 23 1.81 11.86 -6.98
C ILE A 23 0.47 11.75 -6.24
N ALA A 24 0.37 12.33 -5.05
CA ALA A 24 -0.86 12.34 -4.26
C ALA A 24 -2.01 13.05 -5.00
N ILE A 25 -1.75 14.22 -5.61
CA ILE A 25 -2.75 14.95 -6.42
C ILE A 25 -3.18 14.13 -7.64
N GLY A 26 -2.25 13.44 -8.31
CA GLY A 26 -2.56 12.55 -9.42
C GLY A 26 -3.51 11.42 -9.00
N TYR A 27 -3.22 10.76 -7.87
CA TYR A 27 -4.09 9.69 -7.36
C TYR A 27 -5.45 10.20 -6.89
N THR A 28 -5.52 11.35 -6.20
CA THR A 28 -6.83 11.91 -5.77
C THR A 28 -7.67 12.38 -6.94
N MET A 29 -7.05 12.86 -8.04
CA MET A 29 -7.77 13.20 -9.27
C MET A 29 -8.33 11.95 -9.94
N VAL A 30 -7.52 10.89 -10.10
CA VAL A 30 -7.97 9.63 -10.73
C VAL A 30 -9.11 9.00 -9.91
N TYR A 31 -8.91 8.80 -8.60
CA TYR A 31 -9.92 8.19 -7.73
C TYR A 31 -11.10 9.11 -7.40
N GLY A 32 -10.94 10.43 -7.50
CA GLY A 32 -12.00 11.40 -7.29
C GLY A 32 -13.04 11.44 -8.40
N VAL A 33 -12.64 11.19 -9.65
CA VAL A 33 -13.55 11.13 -10.81
C VAL A 33 -14.28 9.78 -10.87
N LEU A 34 -13.64 8.71 -10.40
CA LEU A 34 -14.21 7.36 -10.44
C LEU A 34 -15.47 7.20 -9.58
N ARG A 35 -15.77 8.11 -8.61
CA ARG A 35 -16.96 8.17 -7.72
C ARG A 35 -17.42 6.86 -7.04
N LEU A 36 -16.69 5.79 -7.29
CA LEU A 36 -16.86 4.43 -6.81
C LEU A 36 -15.45 3.98 -6.39
N ILE A 37 -14.89 4.65 -5.38
CA ILE A 37 -13.81 4.05 -4.60
C ILE A 37 -14.46 2.82 -3.99
N ASN A 38 -14.15 1.67 -4.57
CA ASN A 38 -14.78 0.41 -4.27
C ASN A 38 -14.53 0.06 -2.78
N PHE A 39 -15.44 0.43 -1.90
CA PHE A 39 -15.37 0.08 -0.47
C PHE A 39 -15.43 -1.44 -0.23
N ALA A 40 -15.85 -2.23 -1.23
CA ALA A 40 -15.79 -3.68 -1.14
C ALA A 40 -14.36 -4.23 -1.19
N HIS A 41 -13.40 -3.47 -1.73
CA HIS A 41 -12.00 -3.91 -1.75
C HIS A 41 -11.41 -4.02 -0.33
N GLY A 42 -11.87 -3.19 0.61
CA GLY A 42 -11.46 -3.29 2.01
C GLY A 42 -11.96 -4.57 2.69
N ASP A 43 -13.20 -4.97 2.38
CA ASP A 43 -13.83 -6.17 2.96
C ASP A 43 -13.16 -7.47 2.46
N ILE A 44 -12.88 -7.53 1.16
CA ILE A 44 -12.16 -8.65 0.53
C ILE A 44 -10.73 -8.78 1.09
N PHE A 45 -10.06 -7.66 1.34
CA PHE A 45 -8.72 -7.65 1.94
C PHE A 45 -8.73 -8.14 3.39
N MET A 46 -9.76 -7.76 4.17
CA MET A 46 -9.93 -8.25 5.54
C MET A 46 -10.23 -9.74 5.57
N MET A 47 -11.08 -10.25 4.69
CA MET A 47 -11.34 -11.69 4.53
C MET A 47 -10.07 -12.47 4.17
N ALA A 48 -9.25 -11.97 3.23
CA ALA A 48 -7.98 -12.58 2.86
C ALA A 48 -7.01 -12.67 4.05
N ALA A 49 -6.93 -11.63 4.89
CA ALA A 49 -6.10 -11.61 6.09
C ALA A 49 -6.57 -12.62 7.14
N PHE A 50 -7.88 -12.73 7.38
CA PHE A 50 -8.44 -13.74 8.28
C PHE A 50 -8.17 -15.16 7.77
N PHE A 51 -8.29 -15.41 6.46
CA PHE A 51 -8.02 -16.72 5.87
C PHE A 51 -6.56 -17.15 6.08
N VAL A 52 -5.61 -16.22 5.91
CA VAL A 52 -4.19 -16.45 6.21
C VAL A 52 -3.95 -16.72 7.70
N TYR A 53 -4.56 -15.91 8.58
CA TYR A 53 -4.45 -16.09 10.03
C TYR A 53 -4.95 -17.47 10.48
N TYR A 54 -6.13 -17.89 10.02
CA TYR A 54 -6.67 -19.21 10.34
C TYR A 54 -5.79 -20.34 9.79
N SER A 55 -5.25 -20.17 8.57
CA SER A 55 -4.32 -21.14 7.98
C SER A 55 -3.02 -21.28 8.79
N MET A 56 -2.50 -20.16 9.34
CA MET A 56 -1.33 -20.18 10.23
C MET A 56 -1.64 -20.86 11.57
N VAL A 57 -2.73 -20.48 12.23
CA VAL A 57 -3.03 -20.89 13.62
C VAL A 57 -3.52 -22.32 13.71
N ILE A 58 -4.42 -22.76 12.83
CA ILE A 58 -5.04 -24.08 12.92
C ILE A 58 -4.21 -25.15 12.19
N PHE A 59 -3.66 -24.81 11.03
CA PHE A 59 -3.05 -25.80 10.14
C PHE A 59 -1.51 -25.87 10.28
N SER A 60 -0.87 -24.91 10.98
CA SER A 60 0.60 -24.80 11.10
C SER A 60 1.33 -24.98 9.75
N LEU A 61 0.77 -24.38 8.70
CA LEU A 61 1.28 -24.48 7.34
C LEU A 61 2.69 -23.87 7.21
N PRO A 62 3.59 -24.45 6.39
CA PRO A 62 4.89 -23.87 6.11
C PRO A 62 4.76 -22.52 5.41
N TRP A 63 5.66 -21.60 5.74
CA TRP A 63 5.63 -20.18 5.34
C TRP A 63 5.46 -19.98 3.82
N GLY A 64 6.05 -20.86 3.00
CA GLY A 64 5.93 -20.79 1.53
C GLY A 64 4.49 -20.95 1.02
N SER A 65 3.71 -21.87 1.61
CA SER A 65 2.32 -22.10 1.21
C SER A 65 1.39 -20.94 1.60
N ILE A 66 1.71 -20.26 2.70
CA ILE A 66 0.96 -19.10 3.19
C ILE A 66 1.18 -17.89 2.28
N ILE A 67 2.42 -17.67 1.83
CA ILE A 67 2.73 -16.59 0.88
C ILE A 67 2.04 -16.86 -0.47
N PHE A 68 1.96 -18.12 -0.90
CA PHE A 68 1.23 -18.49 -2.10
C PHE A 68 -0.29 -18.27 -1.97
N LEU A 69 -0.89 -18.66 -0.84
CA LEU A 69 -2.31 -18.42 -0.55
C LEU A 69 -2.65 -16.92 -0.42
N PHE A 70 -1.78 -16.12 0.21
CA PHE A 70 -1.98 -14.67 0.28
C PHE A 70 -1.88 -14.01 -1.10
N LYS A 71 -0.99 -14.54 -1.95
CA LYS A 71 -0.82 -14.05 -3.32
C LYS A 71 -2.00 -14.43 -4.21
N ILE A 72 -2.55 -15.63 -4.08
CA ILE A 72 -3.73 -16.07 -4.84
C ILE A 72 -4.97 -15.21 -4.50
N PHE A 73 -5.14 -14.86 -3.22
CA PHE A 73 -6.25 -14.03 -2.77
C PHE A 73 -6.13 -12.56 -3.20
N ASN A 74 -4.91 -12.03 -3.32
CA ASN A 74 -4.66 -10.65 -3.77
C ASN A 74 -4.51 -10.51 -5.30
N GLU A 75 -4.47 -11.60 -6.06
CA GLU A 75 -4.38 -11.56 -7.53
C GLU A 75 -5.69 -11.07 -8.18
N PHE A 76 -6.81 -11.08 -7.44
CA PHE A 76 -8.08 -10.48 -7.86
C PHE A 76 -8.00 -8.95 -7.81
N ARG A 77 -7.25 -8.35 -8.75
CA ARG A 77 -7.42 -6.94 -9.07
C ARG A 77 -8.79 -6.74 -9.73
N CYS A 78 -9.57 -5.82 -9.18
CA CYS A 78 -10.50 -5.02 -9.97
C CYS A 78 -9.86 -3.63 -10.10
#